data_AF-A0A645D9T2-F1
#
_entry.id   AF-A0A645D9T2-F1
#
_cell.length_a   1.000
_cell.length_b   1.000
_cell.length_c   1.000
_cell.angle_alpha   90.00
_cell.angle_beta   90.00
_cell.angle_gamma   90.00
#
_symmetry.space_group_name_H-M   'P 1'
#
loop_
_entity.id
_entity.type
_entity.pdbx_description
1 polymer ?
#
loop_
_entity_poly.entity_id
_entity_poly.type
_entity_poly.pdbx_seq_one_letter_code
_entity_poly.pdbx_strand_id
1 'polypeptide(L)'
;MITSGMIFYSYEHEYIRNDDGDRIRNKILNIFWKEKVDSSNHFIFLLEYIFNYQLLNQFDKIFVITPFSSHSSVHLQSAINDYIGIYSFTQSHIETLREKIVSIPFVNQKLSIFEYQVASKQVNRKCHFS
;
A
#
# COMPACT_ATOMS: atom_id res chain seq x y z
N MET A 1 -12.86 10.05 -13.16
CA MET A 1 -13.98 9.23 -12.68
C MET A 1 -13.71 8.92 -11.22
N ILE A 2 -14.46 9.56 -10.32
CA ILE A 2 -14.31 9.45 -8.87
C ILE A 2 -15.37 8.44 -8.41
N THR A 3 -14.96 7.21 -8.18
CA THR A 3 -15.79 6.18 -7.54
C THR A 3 -15.02 5.67 -6.34
N SER A 4 -15.61 5.82 -5.15
CA SER A 4 -15.03 5.51 -3.83
C SER A 4 -13.87 6.44 -3.45
N GLY A 5 -13.72 6.81 -2.17
CA GLY A 5 -12.68 7.71 -1.65
C GLY A 5 -11.22 7.22 -1.80
N MET A 6 -10.84 6.66 -2.96
CA MET A 6 -9.53 6.14 -3.29
C MET A 6 -8.78 7.05 -4.25
N ILE A 7 -7.51 7.32 -3.94
CA ILE A 7 -6.58 8.05 -4.80
C ILE A 7 -5.44 7.12 -5.18
N PHE A 8 -5.20 6.97 -6.47
CA PHE A 8 -4.15 6.12 -7.02
C PHE A 8 -2.95 6.99 -7.42
N TYR A 9 -1.77 6.63 -6.94
CA TYR A 9 -0.53 7.31 -7.28
C TYR A 9 0.56 6.28 -7.54
N SER A 10 1.11 6.28 -8.76
CA SER A 10 2.24 5.42 -9.12
C SER A 10 3.53 6.21 -9.18
N TYR A 11 4.63 5.59 -8.76
CA TYR A 11 5.96 6.12 -8.99
C TYR A 11 6.94 4.99 -9.28
N GLU A 12 8.01 5.32 -10.01
CA GLU A 12 9.11 4.42 -10.29
C GLU A 12 10.31 4.87 -9.46
N HIS A 13 10.85 3.96 -8.64
CA HIS A 13 12.05 4.21 -7.88
C HIS A 13 13.22 3.55 -8.61
N GLU A 14 14.09 4.37 -9.20
CA GLU A 14 15.36 3.93 -9.76
C GLU A 14 16.43 4.04 -8.66
N TYR A 15 17.03 2.92 -8.26
CA TYR A 15 18.19 2.94 -7.38
C TYR A 15 19.25 1.96 -7.86
N ILE A 16 20.51 2.34 -7.65
CA ILE A 16 21.66 1.52 -8.01
C ILE A 16 21.97 0.64 -6.80
N ARG A 17 21.97 -0.68 -7.00
CA ARG A 17 22.38 -1.63 -5.97
C ARG A 17 23.70 -2.21 -6.40
N ASN A 18 24.76 -1.92 -5.64
CA ASN A 18 26.15 -2.37 -5.80
C ASN A 18 27.03 -1.49 -6.72
N ASP A 19 28.35 -1.57 -6.49
CA ASP A 19 29.39 -0.83 -7.23
C ASP A 19 29.48 -1.24 -8.71
N ASP A 20 28.87 -2.38 -9.08
CA ASP A 20 28.77 -2.90 -10.45
C ASP A 20 27.71 -2.18 -11.31
N GLY A 21 26.93 -1.26 -10.74
CA GLY A 21 26.07 -0.34 -11.50
C GLY A 21 24.72 -0.91 -11.96
N ASP A 22 24.30 -2.06 -11.44
CA ASP A 22 22.99 -2.64 -11.75
C ASP A 22 21.86 -1.70 -11.28
N ARG A 23 21.10 -1.19 -12.26
CA ARG A 23 19.94 -0.32 -12.02
C ARG A 23 18.72 -1.19 -11.77
N ILE A 24 18.24 -1.19 -10.53
CA ILE A 24 16.96 -1.81 -10.19
C ILE A 24 15.88 -0.74 -10.37
N ARG A 25 14.87 -1.07 -11.17
CA ARG A 25 13.66 -0.26 -11.34
C ARG A 25 12.53 -0.94 -10.60
N ASN A 26 12.05 -0.30 -9.53
CA ASN A 26 10.87 -0.76 -8.81
C ASN A 26 9.69 0.15 -9.12
N LYS A 27 8.65 -0.39 -9.73
CA LYS A 27 7.42 0.30 -10.03
C LYS A 27 6.39 0.05 -8.93
N ILE A 28 6.02 1.11 -8.22
CA ILE A 28 5.18 1.04 -7.02
C ILE A 28 3.87 1.77 -7.29
N LEU A 29 2.76 1.17 -6.85
CA LEU A 29 1.44 1.79 -6.81
C LEU A 29 1.03 2.03 -5.36
N ASN A 30 0.75 3.27 -5.01
CA ASN A 30 0.09 3.65 -3.76
C ASN A 30 -1.39 3.88 -4.02
N ILE A 31 -2.23 3.32 -3.15
CA ILE A 31 -3.68 3.48 -3.16
C ILE A 31 -4.05 4.07 -1.81
N PHE A 32 -4.35 5.36 -1.79
CA PHE A 32 -4.80 6.05 -0.59
C PHE A 32 -6.32 5.91 -0.46
N TRP A 33 -6.80 5.23 0.58
CA TRP A 33 -8.21 5.00 0.83
C TRP A 33 -8.69 5.85 2.01
N LYS A 34 -9.43 6.92 1.71
CA LYS A 34 -9.91 7.92 2.67
C LYS A 34 -11.05 7.41 3.56
N GLU A 35 -11.81 6.42 3.12
CA GLU A 35 -12.93 5.88 3.88
C GLU A 35 -12.44 4.91 4.95
N LYS A 36 -13.24 4.76 6.01
CA LYS A 36 -12.99 3.74 7.03
C LYS A 36 -13.32 2.38 6.46
N VAL A 37 -12.30 1.56 6.23
CA VAL A 37 -12.40 0.13 5.91
C VAL A 37 -12.59 -0.68 7.18
N ASP A 38 -13.75 -1.27 7.38
CA ASP A 38 -14.12 -2.05 8.57
C ASP A 38 -14.56 -3.49 8.25
N SER A 39 -14.47 -3.90 6.98
CA SER A 39 -14.83 -5.24 6.53
C SER A 39 -13.99 -5.71 5.35
N SER A 40 -13.90 -7.04 5.15
CA SER A 40 -13.18 -7.66 4.02
C SER A 40 -13.82 -7.34 2.67
N ASN A 41 -15.14 -7.15 2.61
CA ASN A 41 -15.87 -6.83 1.38
C ASN A 41 -15.35 -5.55 0.69
N HIS A 42 -14.91 -4.56 1.46
CA HIS A 42 -14.25 -3.38 0.89
C HIS A 42 -13.01 -3.79 0.09
N PHE A 43 -12.15 -4.65 0.65
CA PHE A 43 -10.96 -5.13 -0.05
C PHE A 43 -11.27 -6.05 -1.23
N ILE A 44 -12.39 -6.80 -1.22
CA ILE A 44 -12.79 -7.61 -2.37
C ILE A 44 -12.96 -6.74 -3.61
N PHE A 45 -13.66 -5.61 -3.49
CA PHE A 45 -13.82 -4.65 -4.59
C PHE A 45 -12.45 -4.16 -5.12
N LEU A 46 -11.51 -3.87 -4.21
CA LEU A 46 -10.17 -3.45 -4.60
C LEU A 46 -9.39 -4.56 -5.31
N LEU A 47 -9.51 -5.80 -4.84
CA LEU A 47 -8.88 -6.96 -5.46
C LEU A 47 -9.43 -7.17 -6.87
N GLU A 48 -10.76 -7.12 -7.07
CA GLU A 48 -11.38 -7.19 -8.39
C GLU A 48 -10.84 -6.12 -9.33
N TYR A 49 -10.72 -4.87 -8.85
CA TYR A 49 -10.14 -3.78 -9.63
C TYR A 49 -8.68 -4.10 -10.03
N ILE A 50 -7.86 -4.52 -9.07
CA ILE A 50 -6.45 -4.88 -9.30
C ILE A 50 -6.32 -6.00 -10.36
N PHE A 51 -7.18 -7.01 -10.30
CA PHE A 51 -7.18 -8.12 -11.24
C PHE A 51 -7.69 -7.70 -12.63
N ASN A 52 -8.82 -7.00 -12.70
CA ASN A 52 -9.43 -6.58 -13.95
C ASN A 52 -8.50 -5.70 -14.80
N TYR A 53 -7.72 -4.84 -14.16
CA TYR A 53 -6.74 -3.97 -14.83
C TYR A 53 -5.32 -4.57 -14.90
N GLN A 54 -5.15 -5.83 -14.51
CA GLN A 54 -3.87 -6.55 -14.50
C GLN A 54 -2.75 -5.80 -13.74
N LEU A 55 -3.10 -5.07 -12.68
CA LEU A 55 -2.15 -4.21 -11.96
C LEU A 55 -1.05 -5.03 -11.26
N LEU A 56 -1.33 -6.28 -10.90
CA LEU A 56 -0.31 -7.20 -10.35
C LEU A 56 0.85 -7.47 -11.31
N ASN A 57 0.64 -7.39 -12.62
CA ASN A 57 1.69 -7.58 -13.62
C ASN A 57 2.41 -6.27 -13.94
N GLN A 58 1.76 -5.13 -13.69
CA GLN A 58 2.30 -3.81 -14.00
C GLN A 58 3.16 -3.23 -12.87
N PHE A 59 2.92 -3.67 -11.63
CA PHE A 59 3.58 -3.13 -10.44
C PHE A 59 4.30 -4.23 -9.66
N ASP A 60 5.45 -3.89 -9.10
CA ASP A 60 6.23 -4.76 -8.22
C ASP A 60 5.63 -4.80 -6.82
N LYS A 61 5.04 -3.67 -6.40
CA LYS A 61 4.38 -3.54 -5.10
C LYS A 61 3.17 -2.61 -5.18
N ILE A 62 2.11 -2.99 -4.48
CA ILE A 62 0.89 -2.21 -4.32
C ILE A 62 0.67 -1.95 -2.83
N PHE A 63 0.77 -0.70 -2.40
CA PHE A 63 0.52 -0.30 -1.03
C PHE A 63 -0.86 0.33 -0.90
N VAL A 64 -1.67 -0.18 0.03
CA VAL A 64 -3.01 0.33 0.32
C VAL A 64 -2.97 1.08 1.65
N ILE A 65 -3.01 2.41 1.58
CA ILE A 65 -2.88 3.30 2.72
C ILE A 65 -4.27 3.60 3.28
N THR A 66 -4.53 3.17 4.52
CA THR A 66 -5.86 3.23 5.16
C THR A 66 -5.78 3.95 6.52
N PRO A 67 -5.81 5.29 6.54
CA PRO A 67 -5.55 6.07 7.75
C PRO A 67 -6.67 6.09 8.79
N PHE A 68 -7.82 5.48 8.50
CA PHE A 68 -8.96 5.41 9.43
C PHE A 68 -9.23 3.98 9.93
N SER A 69 -8.39 3.02 9.56
CA SER A 69 -8.64 1.59 9.77
C SER A 69 -7.42 0.87 10.31
N SER A 70 -7.29 0.87 11.64
CA SER A 70 -6.22 0.17 12.36
C SER A 70 -6.13 -1.33 12.06
N HIS A 71 -7.26 -1.96 11.71
CA HIS A 71 -7.36 -3.39 11.42
C HIS A 71 -7.41 -3.71 9.92
N SER A 72 -7.13 -2.74 9.04
CA SER A 72 -7.23 -2.92 7.59
C SER A 72 -6.38 -4.07 7.06
N SER A 73 -5.20 -4.32 7.63
CA SER A 73 -4.35 -5.46 7.24
C SER A 73 -5.03 -6.80 7.52
N VAL A 74 -5.80 -6.92 8.59
CA VAL A 74 -6.57 -8.13 8.91
C VAL A 74 -7.71 -8.30 7.90
N HIS A 75 -8.42 -7.22 7.59
CA HIS A 75 -9.49 -7.25 6.59
C HIS A 75 -8.98 -7.59 5.19
N LEU A 76 -7.79 -7.09 4.80
CA LEU A 76 -7.14 -7.45 3.54
C LEU A 76 -6.81 -8.95 3.51
N GLN A 77 -6.20 -9.50 4.56
CA GLN A 77 -5.88 -10.93 4.60
C GLN A 77 -7.15 -11.81 4.53
N SER A 78 -8.23 -11.42 5.22
CA SER A 78 -9.52 -12.09 5.11
C SER A 78 -10.04 -12.02 3.67
N ALA A 79 -10.05 -10.83 3.06
CA ALA A 79 -10.53 -10.64 1.69
C ALA A 79 -9.73 -11.46 0.68
N ILE A 80 -8.42 -11.57 0.85
CA ILE A 80 -7.57 -12.41 0.00
C ILE A 80 -8.02 -13.88 0.11
N ASN A 81 -8.21 -14.39 1.32
CA ASN A 81 -8.65 -15.77 1.52
C ASN A 81 -10.06 -16.00 0.95
N ASP A 82 -10.98 -15.06 1.17
CA ASP A 82 -12.34 -15.10 0.62
C ASP A 82 -12.31 -15.11 -0.91
N TYR A 83 -11.49 -14.23 -1.52
CA TYR A 83 -11.33 -14.12 -2.97
C TYR A 83 -10.71 -15.38 -3.59
N ILE A 84 -9.78 -16.03 -2.89
CA ILE A 84 -9.23 -17.34 -3.30
C ILE A 84 -10.27 -18.44 -3.21
N GLY A 85 -11.18 -18.38 -2.25
CA GLY A 85 -12.29 -19.33 -2.16
C GLY A 85 -13.29 -19.19 -3.31
N ILE A 86 -13.46 -17.97 -3.83
CA ILE A 86 -14.38 -17.67 -4.95
C ILE A 86 -13.76 -18.05 -6.30
N TYR A 87 -12.46 -17.84 -6.47
CA TYR A 87 -11.76 -18.04 -7.75
C TYR A 87 -10.61 -19.06 -7.63
N SER A 88 -10.58 -20.03 -8.53
CA SER A 88 -9.56 -21.10 -8.53
C SER A 88 -8.15 -20.58 -8.90
N PHE A 89 -7.42 -20.06 -7.93
CA PHE A 89 -6.01 -19.65 -8.07
C PHE A 89 -5.02 -20.80 -7.85
N THR A 90 -3.86 -20.73 -8.50
CA THR A 90 -2.72 -21.59 -8.15
C THR A 90 -2.00 -21.05 -6.93
N GLN A 91 -1.31 -21.93 -6.19
CA GLN A 91 -0.54 -21.57 -5.00
C GLN A 91 0.48 -20.44 -5.25
N SER A 92 1.16 -20.48 -6.39
CA SER A 92 2.11 -19.44 -6.81
C SER A 92 1.47 -18.05 -6.99
N HIS A 93 0.23 -18.00 -7.51
CA HIS A 93 -0.50 -16.74 -7.66
C HIS A 93 -0.93 -16.18 -6.30
N ILE A 94 -1.27 -17.06 -5.34
CA ILE A 94 -1.64 -16.68 -3.98
C ILE A 94 -0.45 -16.04 -3.26
N GLU A 95 0.72 -16.67 -3.36
CA GLU A 95 1.96 -16.17 -2.77
C GLU A 95 2.34 -14.82 -3.36
N THR A 96 2.32 -14.72 -4.69
CA THR A 96 2.57 -13.46 -5.40
C THR A 96 1.61 -12.35 -4.96
N LEU A 97 0.33 -12.67 -4.79
CA LEU A 97 -0.66 -11.68 -4.39
C LEU A 97 -0.45 -11.18 -2.96
N ARG A 98 -0.21 -12.10 -2.01
CA ARG A 98 0.08 -11.78 -0.61
C ARG A 98 1.37 -10.98 -0.47
N GLU A 99 2.36 -11.24 -1.31
CA GLU A 99 3.60 -10.48 -1.33
C GLU A 99 3.40 -9.11 -1.96
N LYS A 100 2.72 -8.99 -3.10
CA LYS A 100 2.63 -7.73 -3.84
C LYS A 100 1.70 -6.71 -3.19
N ILE A 101 0.59 -7.13 -2.60
CA ILE A 101 -0.43 -6.23 -2.04
C ILE A 101 -0.24 -6.12 -0.52
N VAL A 102 0.04 -4.92 -0.04
CA VAL A 102 0.26 -4.66 1.39
C VAL A 102 -0.62 -3.52 1.87
N SER A 103 -1.44 -3.76 2.90
CA SER A 103 -2.17 -2.70 3.58
C SER A 103 -1.31 -2.05 4.67
N ILE A 104 -1.23 -0.72 4.64
CA ILE A 104 -0.55 0.11 5.63
C ILE A 104 -1.64 0.85 6.43
N PRO A 105 -2.06 0.32 7.59
CA PRO A 105 -2.96 1.01 8.50
C PRO A 105 -2.21 2.14 9.20
N PHE A 106 -2.72 3.37 9.12
CA PHE A 106 -2.24 4.46 9.98
C PHE A 106 -3.22 4.65 11.12
N VAL A 107 -2.75 4.47 12.35
CA VAL A 107 -3.60 4.63 13.56
C VAL A 107 -3.55 6.09 14.06
N ASN A 108 -2.56 6.86 13.64
CA ASN A 108 -2.38 8.25 14.04
C ASN A 108 -1.72 9.03 12.90
N GLN A 109 -2.45 9.99 12.32
CA GLN A 109 -1.90 11.28 11.92
C GLN A 109 -3.02 12.22 11.49
N LYS A 110 -3.22 13.31 12.24
CA LYS A 110 -3.74 14.54 11.68
C LYS A 110 -2.82 14.89 10.52
N LEU A 111 -3.29 14.71 9.28
CA LEU A 111 -2.54 15.02 8.06
C LEU A 111 -2.21 16.52 8.06
N SER A 112 -1.02 16.87 8.56
CA SER A 112 -0.29 17.99 7.98
C SER A 112 0.02 17.58 6.55
N ILE A 113 -0.32 18.42 5.58
CA ILE A 113 -0.14 18.19 4.13
C ILE A 113 1.36 18.12 3.75
N PHE A 114 2.27 18.23 4.73
CA PHE A 114 3.72 18.13 4.57
C PHE A 114 4.32 17.17 5.62
N GLU A 115 5.06 16.16 5.16
CA GLU A 115 5.79 15.18 6.00
C GLU A 115 7.14 15.68 6.52
N TYR A 116 7.58 16.87 6.11
CA TYR A 116 8.76 17.51 6.67
C TYR A 116 8.34 18.80 7.38
N GLN A 117 8.59 18.90 8.69
CA GLN A 117 9.07 20.19 9.17
C GLN A 117 10.35 20.41 8.39
N VAL A 118 10.33 21.33 7.42
CA VAL A 118 11.55 21.92 6.87
C VAL A 118 12.41 22.20 8.09
N ALA A 119 13.58 21.58 8.18
CA ALA A 119 14.50 21.72 9.29
C ALA A 119 14.98 23.19 9.33
N SER A 120 14.11 24.06 9.80
CA SER A 120 14.38 25.44 10.12
C SER A 120 15.07 25.40 11.46
N LYS A 121 16.39 25.24 11.42
CA LYS A 121 17.32 25.66 12.48
C LYS A 121 16.77 25.49 13.91
N GLN A 122 16.34 24.29 14.29
CA GLN A 122 15.88 24.04 15.66
C GLN A 122 17.10 23.78 16.55
N VAL A 123 17.75 24.87 16.94
CA VAL A 123 18.80 24.90 17.96
C VAL A 123 18.11 24.65 19.32
N ASN A 124 18.62 23.69 20.11
CA ASN A 124 18.22 23.36 21.50
C ASN A 124 17.03 22.43 21.76
N ARG A 125 16.96 21.24 21.15
CA ARG A 125 16.24 20.11 21.77
C ARG A 125 17.19 18.98 22.17
N LYS A 126 17.18 18.64 23.47
CA LYS A 126 17.78 17.40 23.98
C LYS A 126 16.85 16.24 23.61
N CYS A 127 17.30 15.39 22.69
CA CYS A 127 16.63 14.13 22.40
C CYS A 127 16.84 13.18 23.59
N HIS A 128 15.74 12.79 24.24
CA HIS A 128 15.75 11.69 25.18
C HIS A 128 15.57 10.39 24.39
N PHE A 129 16.69 9.70 24.16
CA PHE A 129 16.66 8.28 23.83
C PHE A 129 16.73 7.51 25.15
N SER A 130 15.62 6.88 25.52
CA SER A 130 15.55 5.84 26.55
C SER A 130 15.04 4.57 25.89
#